data_AF-A0A7X7JQM4-F1
#
_entry.id   AF-A0A7X7JQM4-F1
#
_cell.length_a   1.000
_cell.length_b   1.000
_cell.length_c   1.000
_cell.angle_alpha   90.00
_cell.angle_beta   90.00
_cell.angle_gamma   90.00
#
_symmetry.space_group_name_H-M   'P 1'
#
loop_
_entity.id
_entity.type
_entity.pdbx_description
1 polymer ?
#
loop_
_entity_poly.entity_id
_entity_poly.type
_entity_poly.pdbx_seq_one_letter_code
_entity_poly.pdbx_strand_id
1 'polypeptide(L)'
;MQSRRTSKQQLIELLDNMERAPGDWVTVYLRPTSLGAHHDRPVLSSRVEPRLIEAASIIQDEQLQRAAARGGTGLVLFLGDDTTRAIIPPFPVSHDEVKIGKPATELLRTAFERNRRTLLLLVTWNAYVLALFEAEQMLRYKKGTGHIHPPHKKGGSSQARFARRTENQRAEFLRRVGGHVDTLFGGESVDRIFFGGNRLILRPLTSACRYLRDNRDRLATRTLLVERAVMDSVPGAIDDAFSAVLLTP
;
A
#
# COMPACT_ATOMS: atom_id res chain seq x y z
N MET A 1 8.92 -4.96 -18.29
CA MET A 1 7.55 -4.53 -17.97
C MET A 1 7.46 -3.03 -17.78
N GLN A 2 6.36 -2.42 -18.22
CA GLN A 2 6.02 -1.04 -17.88
C GLN A 2 5.05 -1.01 -16.69
N SER A 3 5.32 -0.18 -15.69
CA SER A 3 4.45 0.00 -14.52
C SER A 3 3.85 1.41 -14.49
N ARG A 4 2.55 1.52 -14.22
CA ARG A 4 1.88 2.81 -13.99
C ARG A 4 0.92 2.72 -12.81
N ARG A 5 0.69 3.87 -12.15
CA ARG A 5 -0.41 4.02 -11.19
C ARG A 5 -1.73 4.09 -11.95
N THR A 6 -2.78 3.54 -11.34
CA THR A 6 -4.13 3.54 -11.92
C THR A 6 -5.13 3.86 -10.82
N SER A 7 -5.96 4.87 -11.06
CA SER A 7 -7.03 5.27 -10.13
C SER A 7 -8.14 4.21 -10.10
N LYS A 8 -9.05 4.31 -9.12
CA LYS A 8 -10.23 3.44 -9.05
C LYS A 8 -11.05 3.49 -10.34
N GLN A 9 -11.33 4.68 -10.86
CA GLN A 9 -12.11 4.86 -12.08
C GLN A 9 -11.41 4.22 -13.29
N GLN A 10 -10.11 4.50 -13.49
CA GLN A 10 -9.36 3.93 -14.60
C GLN A 10 -9.25 2.40 -14.51
N LEU A 11 -9.22 1.86 -13.30
CA LEU A 11 -9.22 0.41 -13.10
C LEU A 11 -10.58 -0.18 -13.47
N ILE A 12 -11.68 0.41 -13.02
CA ILE A 12 -13.04 -0.03 -13.38
C ILE A 12 -13.20 -0.03 -14.91
N GLU A 13 -12.81 1.05 -15.58
CA GLU A 13 -12.82 1.14 -17.05
C GLU A 13 -11.96 0.05 -17.71
N LEU A 14 -10.80 -0.27 -17.12
CA LEU A 14 -9.95 -1.38 -17.58
C LEU A 14 -10.65 -2.74 -17.43
N LEU A 15 -11.32 -2.99 -16.30
CA LEU A 15 -12.07 -4.24 -16.05
C LEU A 15 -13.23 -4.38 -17.04
N ASP A 16 -14.01 -3.31 -17.25
CA ASP A 16 -15.12 -3.29 -18.20
C ASP A 16 -14.63 -3.58 -19.63
N ASN A 17 -13.47 -3.05 -20.02
CA ASN A 17 -12.88 -3.30 -21.33
C ASN A 17 -12.44 -4.76 -21.49
N MET A 18 -11.92 -5.39 -20.42
CA MET A 18 -11.55 -6.82 -20.45
C MET A 18 -12.79 -7.71 -20.53
N GLU A 19 -13.86 -7.41 -19.81
CA GLU A 19 -15.12 -8.17 -19.87
C GLU A 19 -15.79 -8.16 -21.26
N ARG A 20 -15.61 -7.06 -22.01
CA ARG A 20 -16.12 -6.91 -23.38
C ARG A 20 -15.20 -7.53 -24.43
N ALA A 21 -13.94 -7.81 -24.09
CA ALA A 21 -12.99 -8.35 -25.04
C ALA A 21 -13.34 -9.82 -25.37
N PRO A 22 -13.32 -10.19 -26.66
CA PRO A 22 -13.56 -11.57 -27.06
C PRO A 22 -12.38 -12.48 -26.65
N GLY A 23 -12.63 -13.79 -26.65
CA GLY A 23 -11.62 -14.80 -26.36
C GLY A 23 -11.66 -15.33 -24.92
N ASP A 24 -10.92 -16.40 -24.70
CA ASP A 24 -10.74 -16.99 -23.38
C ASP A 24 -9.60 -16.29 -22.64
N TRP A 25 -9.75 -16.17 -21.33
CA TRP A 25 -8.82 -15.55 -20.42
C TRP A 25 -8.37 -16.55 -19.36
N VAL A 26 -7.12 -16.45 -18.95
CA VAL A 26 -6.64 -16.99 -17.68
C VAL A 26 -6.60 -15.85 -16.68
N THR A 27 -7.38 -15.96 -15.61
CA THR A 27 -7.33 -15.03 -14.48
C THR A 27 -6.69 -15.72 -13.29
N VAL A 28 -5.68 -15.08 -12.70
CA VAL A 28 -4.99 -15.57 -11.50
C VAL A 28 -5.05 -14.52 -10.40
N TYR A 29 -5.59 -14.89 -9.25
CA TYR A 29 -5.51 -14.13 -8.01
C TYR A 29 -4.50 -14.78 -7.09
N LEU A 30 -3.57 -14.01 -6.56
CA LEU A 30 -2.59 -14.45 -5.57
C LEU A 30 -2.57 -13.51 -4.37
N ARG A 31 -2.66 -14.10 -3.18
CA ARG A 31 -2.44 -13.42 -1.91
C ARG A 31 -0.99 -12.94 -1.80
N PRO A 32 -0.72 -11.92 -0.96
CA PRO A 32 0.64 -11.49 -0.66
C PRO A 32 1.57 -12.63 -0.22
N THR A 33 1.05 -13.58 0.57
CA THR A 33 1.81 -14.72 1.10
C THR A 33 2.21 -15.74 0.04
N SER A 34 1.42 -15.84 -1.04
CA SER A 34 1.61 -16.85 -2.08
C SER A 34 2.63 -16.43 -3.13
N LEU A 35 2.96 -15.13 -3.22
CA LEU A 35 3.95 -14.61 -4.15
C LEU A 35 5.41 -14.89 -3.75
N GLY A 36 5.67 -15.14 -2.46
CA GLY A 36 7.01 -15.41 -1.92
C GLY A 36 7.30 -16.88 -1.59
N ALA A 37 6.30 -17.76 -1.70
CA ALA A 37 6.44 -19.19 -1.42
C ALA A 37 7.14 -19.88 -2.59
N HIS A 38 8.47 -19.81 -2.61
CA HIS A 38 9.31 -20.47 -3.62
C HIS A 38 9.44 -21.99 -3.44
N HIS A 39 8.77 -22.60 -2.46
CA HIS A 39 9.01 -23.99 -2.09
C HIS A 39 7.67 -24.64 -1.76
N ASP A 40 7.04 -25.21 -2.78
CA ASP A 40 6.19 -26.41 -2.73
C ASP A 40 5.34 -26.40 -3.99
N ARG A 41 5.94 -26.88 -5.08
CA ARG A 41 5.19 -27.07 -6.33
C ARG A 41 4.36 -28.35 -6.18
N PRO A 42 3.05 -28.31 -6.42
CA PRO A 42 2.36 -29.49 -6.92
C PRO A 42 3.02 -29.83 -8.27
N VAL A 43 3.61 -31.02 -8.38
CA VAL A 43 3.90 -31.61 -9.68
C VAL A 43 2.55 -31.87 -10.33
N LEU A 44 2.11 -30.96 -11.19
CA LEU A 44 0.90 -31.15 -11.99
C LEU A 44 1.21 -32.19 -13.07
N SER A 45 0.97 -33.45 -12.72
CA SER A 45 0.86 -34.52 -13.71
C SER A 45 -0.33 -34.23 -14.63
N SER A 46 -0.09 -34.39 -15.94
CA SER A 46 -1.04 -34.35 -17.06
C SER A 46 -1.42 -32.96 -17.62
N ARG A 47 -1.04 -32.75 -18.90
CA ARG A 47 -1.43 -31.67 -19.84
C ARG A 47 -1.75 -30.33 -19.16
N VAL A 48 -0.70 -29.65 -18.70
CA VAL A 48 -0.82 -28.25 -18.30
C VAL A 48 -1.24 -27.44 -19.53
N GLU A 49 -2.37 -26.76 -19.44
CA GLU A 49 -2.83 -25.84 -20.46
C GLU A 49 -1.73 -24.81 -20.75
N PRO A 50 -1.28 -24.61 -22.01
CA PRO A 50 -0.11 -23.77 -22.32
C PRO A 50 -0.18 -22.37 -21.71
N ARG A 51 -1.39 -21.80 -21.64
CA ARG A 51 -1.64 -20.48 -21.03
C ARG A 51 -1.38 -20.43 -19.52
N LEU A 52 -1.52 -21.54 -18.79
CA LEU A 52 -1.15 -21.61 -17.38
C LEU A 52 0.38 -21.58 -17.19
N ILE A 53 1.13 -22.18 -18.11
CA ILE A 53 2.60 -22.11 -18.12
C ILE A 53 3.04 -20.67 -18.39
N GLU A 54 2.42 -20.03 -19.38
CA GLU A 54 2.68 -18.62 -19.71
C GLU A 54 2.37 -17.70 -18.52
N ALA A 55 1.20 -17.84 -17.90
CA ALA A 55 0.82 -17.10 -16.70
C ALA A 55 1.84 -17.29 -15.57
N ALA A 56 2.27 -18.53 -15.33
CA ALA A 56 3.30 -18.84 -14.32
C ALA A 56 4.65 -18.19 -14.65
N SER A 57 5.03 -18.13 -15.94
CA SER A 57 6.26 -17.46 -16.39
C SER A 57 6.19 -15.95 -16.17
N ILE A 58 5.06 -15.31 -16.49
CA ILE A 58 4.85 -13.87 -16.24
C ILE A 58 4.90 -13.58 -14.74
N ILE A 59 4.26 -14.42 -13.92
CA ILE A 59 4.28 -14.27 -12.45
C ILE A 59 5.72 -14.37 -11.91
N GLN A 60 6.59 -15.15 -12.54
CA GLN A 60 7.99 -15.29 -12.15
C GLN A 60 8.89 -14.13 -12.61
N ASP A 61 8.37 -13.16 -13.38
CA ASP A 61 9.13 -11.99 -13.76
C ASP A 61 9.62 -11.22 -12.53
N GLU A 62 10.91 -10.89 -12.53
CA GLU A 62 11.57 -10.27 -11.37
C GLU A 62 11.03 -8.86 -11.08
N GLN A 63 10.67 -8.09 -12.11
CA GLN A 63 10.10 -6.76 -11.94
C GLN A 63 8.69 -6.86 -11.34
N LEU A 64 7.89 -7.83 -11.79
CA LEU A 64 6.57 -8.09 -11.24
C LEU A 64 6.63 -8.50 -9.77
N GLN A 65 7.49 -9.46 -9.44
CA GLN A 65 7.69 -9.95 -8.08
C GLN A 65 8.12 -8.82 -7.14
N ARG A 66 9.10 -8.00 -7.55
CA ARG A 66 9.54 -6.83 -6.78
C ARG A 66 8.41 -5.81 -6.60
N ALA A 67 7.61 -5.55 -7.63
CA ALA A 67 6.48 -4.63 -7.54
C ALA A 67 5.42 -5.15 -6.57
N ALA A 68 5.04 -6.43 -6.67
CA ALA A 68 4.03 -7.04 -5.83
C ALA A 68 4.47 -7.13 -4.36
N ALA A 69 5.76 -7.45 -4.12
CA ALA A 69 6.35 -7.42 -2.78
C ALA A 69 6.34 -6.01 -2.17
N ARG A 70 6.63 -4.95 -2.96
CA ARG A 70 6.54 -3.55 -2.51
C ARG A 70 5.11 -3.14 -2.16
N GLY A 71 4.13 -3.63 -2.93
CA GLY A 71 2.70 -3.40 -2.67
C GLY A 71 2.23 -4.11 -1.39
N GLY A 72 2.63 -5.37 -1.21
CA GLY A 72 2.25 -6.19 -0.06
C GLY A 72 0.76 -6.53 -0.02
N THR A 73 0.10 -6.53 -1.18
CA THR A 73 -1.35 -6.70 -1.33
C THR A 73 -1.73 -7.85 -2.26
N GLY A 74 -0.75 -8.56 -2.80
CA GLY A 74 -0.99 -9.65 -3.73
C GLY A 74 -0.90 -9.19 -5.19
N LEU A 75 -1.35 -10.08 -6.08
CA LEU A 75 -1.28 -9.91 -7.51
C LEU A 75 -2.57 -10.44 -8.13
N VAL A 76 -3.06 -9.74 -9.15
CA VAL A 76 -4.10 -10.23 -10.05
C VAL A 76 -3.54 -10.20 -11.47
N LEU A 77 -3.53 -11.33 -12.17
CA LEU A 77 -3.10 -11.43 -13.56
C LEU A 77 -4.31 -11.77 -14.44
N PHE A 78 -4.52 -10.98 -15.48
CA PHE A 78 -5.42 -11.29 -16.59
C PHE A 78 -4.56 -11.55 -17.82
N LEU A 79 -4.66 -12.75 -18.37
CA LEU A 79 -3.96 -13.18 -19.59
C LEU A 79 -5.02 -13.58 -20.62
N GLY A 80 -5.25 -12.72 -21.61
CA GLY A 80 -6.00 -13.03 -22.83
C GLY A 80 -5.06 -13.27 -24.01
N ASP A 81 -5.61 -13.46 -25.20
CA ASP A 81 -4.83 -13.75 -26.42
C ASP A 81 -3.82 -12.66 -26.79
N ASP A 82 -4.29 -11.40 -26.86
CA ASP A 82 -3.46 -10.27 -27.28
C ASP A 82 -3.20 -9.28 -26.12
N THR A 83 -3.71 -9.56 -24.93
CA THR A 83 -3.71 -8.62 -23.82
C THR A 83 -3.39 -9.28 -22.50
N THR A 84 -2.29 -8.82 -21.90
CA THR A 84 -1.88 -9.23 -20.56
C THR A 84 -1.83 -8.04 -19.62
N ARG A 85 -2.43 -8.19 -18.44
CA ARG A 85 -2.51 -7.15 -17.41
C ARG A 85 -2.24 -7.76 -16.04
N ALA A 86 -1.14 -7.33 -15.41
CA ALA A 86 -0.84 -7.64 -14.02
C ALA A 86 -1.21 -6.44 -13.14
N ILE A 87 -1.96 -6.66 -12.07
CA ILE A 87 -2.49 -5.62 -11.19
C ILE A 87 -2.08 -5.93 -9.76
N ILE A 88 -1.44 -4.96 -9.11
CA ILE A 88 -1.21 -4.97 -7.67
C ILE A 88 -2.26 -4.06 -7.04
N PRO A 89 -3.29 -4.62 -6.38
CA PRO A 89 -4.37 -3.82 -5.82
C PRO A 89 -3.90 -2.96 -4.63
N PRO A 90 -4.60 -1.87 -4.28
CA PRO A 90 -4.34 -1.06 -3.09
C PRO A 90 -4.64 -1.80 -1.78
N PHE A 91 -5.47 -2.85 -1.85
CA PHE A 91 -5.88 -3.67 -0.71
C PHE A 91 -5.55 -5.15 -0.94
N PRO A 92 -5.31 -5.91 0.14
CA PRO A 92 -4.95 -7.32 0.03
C PRO A 92 -6.01 -8.16 -0.71
N VAL A 93 -5.54 -8.99 -1.65
CA VAL A 93 -6.30 -10.12 -2.20
C VAL A 93 -6.59 -11.12 -1.08
N SER A 94 -7.82 -11.63 -1.00
CA SER A 94 -8.32 -12.46 0.11
C SER A 94 -7.96 -13.94 0.00
N HIS A 95 -7.93 -14.50 -1.21
CA HIS A 95 -7.57 -15.90 -1.46
C HIS A 95 -6.90 -16.06 -2.81
N ASP A 96 -6.23 -17.22 -3.00
CA ASP A 96 -5.68 -17.58 -4.30
C ASP A 96 -6.79 -18.18 -5.16
N GLU A 97 -6.81 -17.87 -6.45
CA GLU A 97 -7.79 -18.42 -7.41
C GLU A 97 -7.18 -18.46 -8.82
N VAL A 98 -7.50 -19.50 -9.58
CA VAL A 98 -7.18 -19.60 -11.01
C VAL A 98 -8.47 -19.92 -11.75
N LYS A 99 -8.80 -19.14 -12.76
CA LYS A 99 -9.99 -19.33 -13.59
C LYS A 99 -9.68 -19.20 -15.06
N ILE A 100 -10.22 -20.11 -15.87
CA ILE A 100 -10.10 -20.13 -17.32
C ILE A 100 -11.48 -19.83 -17.93
N GLY A 101 -11.52 -19.10 -19.05
CA GLY A 101 -12.74 -18.71 -19.75
C GLY A 101 -12.97 -17.21 -19.66
N LYS A 102 -14.16 -16.75 -19.27
CA LYS A 102 -14.42 -15.30 -19.13
C LYS A 102 -13.52 -14.65 -18.07
N PRO A 103 -13.04 -13.41 -18.26
CA PRO A 103 -12.18 -12.73 -17.31
C PRO A 103 -12.91 -12.58 -15.97
N ALA A 104 -12.29 -13.05 -14.89
CA ALA A 104 -12.91 -13.09 -13.57
C ALA A 104 -12.65 -11.78 -12.84
N THR A 105 -13.35 -10.70 -13.20
CA THR A 105 -13.14 -9.32 -12.69
C THR A 105 -13.87 -9.03 -11.38
N GLU A 106 -14.92 -9.79 -11.06
CA GLU A 106 -15.86 -9.51 -9.95
C GLU A 106 -15.19 -9.39 -8.58
N LEU A 107 -14.21 -10.24 -8.29
CA LEU A 107 -13.51 -10.24 -7.01
C LEU A 107 -12.73 -8.94 -6.82
N LEU A 108 -12.03 -8.48 -7.87
CA LEU A 108 -11.29 -7.23 -7.85
C LEU A 108 -12.23 -6.02 -7.78
N ARG A 109 -13.35 -6.04 -8.53
CA ARG A 109 -14.38 -4.99 -8.51
C ARG A 109 -14.97 -4.82 -7.11
N THR A 110 -15.46 -5.91 -6.53
CA THR A 110 -16.03 -5.94 -5.17
C THR A 110 -15.01 -5.45 -4.14
N ALA A 111 -13.73 -5.83 -4.27
CA ALA A 111 -12.69 -5.40 -3.35
C ALA A 111 -12.40 -3.89 -3.40
N PHE A 112 -12.58 -3.25 -4.56
CA PHE A 112 -12.39 -1.82 -4.81
C PHE A 112 -13.62 -0.96 -4.49
N GLU A 113 -14.82 -1.51 -4.66
CA GLU A 113 -16.08 -0.82 -4.38
C GLU A 113 -16.45 -0.85 -2.90
N ARG A 114 -15.91 -1.81 -2.14
CA ARG A 114 -16.12 -1.88 -0.70
C ARG A 114 -15.67 -0.57 -0.01
N ASN A 115 -16.59 0.05 0.72
CA ASN A 115 -16.27 1.14 1.63
C ASN A 115 -15.34 0.64 2.73
N ARG A 116 -14.16 1.23 2.83
CA ARG A 116 -13.13 0.84 3.80
C ARG A 116 -12.84 1.98 4.74
N ARG A 117 -12.72 1.63 6.02
CA ARG A 117 -12.34 2.57 7.07
C ARG A 117 -10.82 2.63 7.12
N THR A 118 -10.25 3.76 6.74
CA THR A 118 -8.82 3.90 6.49
C THR A 118 -8.22 5.00 7.35
N LEU A 119 -7.11 4.70 8.03
CA LEU A 119 -6.33 5.70 8.75
C LEU A 119 -5.16 6.17 7.90
N LEU A 120 -5.10 7.47 7.62
CA LEU A 120 -4.01 8.12 6.91
C LEU A 120 -3.11 8.85 7.90
N LEU A 121 -1.82 8.51 7.90
CA LEU A 121 -0.79 9.11 8.74
C LEU A 121 0.26 9.79 7.86
N LEU A 122 0.12 11.09 7.64
CA LEU A 122 1.13 11.90 6.96
C LEU A 122 2.05 12.50 8.02
N VAL A 123 3.32 12.11 8.05
CA VAL A 123 4.25 12.55 9.10
C VAL A 123 5.62 12.88 8.52
N THR A 124 6.07 14.11 8.76
CA THR A 124 7.45 14.55 8.58
C THR A 124 7.98 15.09 9.92
N TRP A 125 9.27 15.40 10.01
CA TRP A 125 9.80 16.02 11.22
C TRP A 125 9.27 17.44 11.47
N ASN A 126 8.69 18.08 10.44
CA ASN A 126 8.22 19.46 10.51
C ASN A 126 6.70 19.56 10.73
N ALA A 127 5.93 18.53 10.36
CA ALA A 127 4.47 18.54 10.47
C ALA A 127 3.88 17.15 10.44
N TYR A 128 2.62 17.06 10.84
CA TYR A 128 1.83 15.84 10.69
C TYR A 128 0.37 16.17 10.38
N VAL A 129 -0.27 15.27 9.66
CA VAL A 129 -1.72 15.18 9.49
C VAL A 129 -2.13 13.73 9.72
N LEU A 130 -3.09 13.52 10.62
CA LEU A 130 -3.70 12.23 10.92
C LEU A 130 -5.16 12.36 10.51
N ALA A 131 -5.68 11.46 9.68
CA ALA A 131 -7.05 11.54 9.21
C ALA A 131 -7.67 10.16 9.12
N LEU A 132 -8.90 10.03 9.63
CA LEU A 132 -9.73 8.84 9.47
C LEU A 132 -10.69 9.06 8.30
N PHE A 133 -10.74 8.08 7.42
CA PHE A 133 -11.60 8.05 6.26
C PHE A 133 -12.56 6.88 6.32
N GLU A 134 -13.72 7.06 5.72
CA GLU A 134 -14.62 6.00 5.30
C GLU A 134 -14.84 6.14 3.80
N ALA A 135 -14.33 5.17 3.04
CA ALA A 135 -14.07 5.34 1.61
C ALA A 135 -13.28 6.64 1.35
N GLU A 136 -13.83 7.58 0.59
CA GLU A 136 -13.21 8.86 0.23
C GLU A 136 -13.59 10.01 1.18
N GLN A 137 -14.53 9.77 2.11
CA GLN A 137 -15.01 10.78 3.05
C GLN A 137 -14.11 10.86 4.28
N MET A 138 -13.56 12.04 4.54
CA MET A 138 -12.82 12.31 5.78
C MET A 138 -13.81 12.49 6.94
N LEU A 139 -13.75 11.59 7.92
CA LEU A 139 -14.62 11.63 9.10
C LEU A 139 -14.07 12.56 10.18
N ARG A 140 -12.76 12.50 10.42
CA ARG A 140 -12.08 13.35 11.41
C ARG A 140 -10.60 13.42 11.13
N TYR A 141 -9.96 14.50 11.59
CA TYR A 141 -8.53 14.69 11.43
C TYR A 141 -7.90 15.49 12.56
N LYS A 142 -6.57 15.42 12.63
CA LYS A 142 -5.72 16.25 13.47
C LYS A 142 -4.47 16.63 12.70
N LYS A 143 -4.12 17.91 12.74
CA LYS A 143 -2.86 18.42 12.20
C LYS A 143 -2.02 19.10 13.27
N GLY A 144 -0.72 19.18 13.03
CA GLY A 144 0.19 19.98 13.86
C GLY A 144 1.58 20.07 13.27
N THR A 145 2.46 20.80 13.94
CA THR A 145 3.83 21.07 13.50
C THR A 145 4.86 20.47 14.45
N GLY A 146 5.98 20.02 13.90
CA GLY A 146 7.19 19.62 14.63
C GLY A 146 8.17 20.78 14.65
N HIS A 147 8.63 21.14 15.85
CA HIS A 147 9.61 22.21 16.04
C HIS A 147 10.97 21.57 16.34
N ILE A 148 11.54 20.89 15.34
CA ILE A 148 12.83 20.20 15.46
C ILE A 148 13.90 21.06 14.82
N HIS A 149 14.91 21.46 15.60
CA HIS A 149 16.01 22.24 15.06
C HIS A 149 16.92 21.39 14.16
N PRO A 150 17.37 21.92 13.01
CA PRO A 150 18.29 21.22 12.13
C PRO A 150 19.64 20.98 12.84
N PRO A 151 20.37 19.92 12.46
CA PRO A 151 21.70 19.66 13.01
C PRO A 151 22.65 20.82 12.70
N HIS A 152 23.39 21.26 13.72
CA HIS A 152 24.43 22.28 13.54
C HIS A 152 25.63 21.69 12.78
N LYS A 153 25.99 22.33 11.65
CA LYS A 153 27.12 21.90 10.79
C LYS A 153 28.50 22.33 11.29
N LYS A 154 28.60 23.17 12.33
CA LYS A 154 29.89 23.65 12.84
C LYS A 154 30.46 22.67 13.87
N GLY A 155 31.68 22.20 13.64
CA GLY A 155 32.49 21.37 14.55
C GLY A 155 32.67 22.00 15.93
N GLY A 156 32.78 21.19 16.99
CA GLY A 156 33.19 21.68 18.30
C GLY A 156 32.62 20.92 19.50
N SER A 157 33.10 21.28 20.70
CA SER A 157 32.74 20.66 21.99
C SER A 157 31.23 20.67 22.30
N SER A 158 30.46 21.55 21.66
CA SER A 158 29.00 21.62 21.81
C SER A 158 28.22 20.67 20.89
N GLN A 159 28.86 20.00 19.92
CA GLN A 159 28.18 19.10 18.97
C GLN A 159 27.41 17.98 19.67
N ALA A 160 27.99 17.35 20.69
CA ALA A 160 27.34 16.29 21.45
C ALA A 160 26.06 16.78 22.17
N ARG A 161 26.06 18.01 22.69
CA ARG A 161 24.89 18.62 23.36
C ARG A 161 23.77 18.92 22.36
N PHE A 162 24.11 19.45 21.18
CA PHE A 162 23.12 19.71 20.13
C PHE A 162 22.50 18.42 19.59
N ALA A 163 23.30 17.38 19.35
CA ALA A 163 22.81 16.09 18.89
C ALA A 163 21.80 15.47 19.89
N ARG A 164 22.13 15.48 21.20
CA ARG A 164 21.22 15.02 22.26
C ARG A 164 19.93 15.83 22.31
N ARG A 165 20.01 17.15 22.17
CA ARG A 165 18.83 18.03 22.16
C ARG A 165 17.91 17.71 20.98
N THR A 166 18.45 17.56 19.77
CA THR A 166 17.67 17.19 18.59
C THR A 166 17.02 15.81 18.76
N GLU A 167 17.73 14.83 19.33
CA GLU A 167 17.15 13.50 19.58
C GLU A 167 16.00 13.54 20.59
N ASN A 168 16.15 14.32 21.67
CA ASN A 168 15.06 14.53 22.63
C ASN A 168 13.84 15.21 21.97
N GLN A 169 14.06 16.20 21.10
CA GLN A 169 12.98 16.85 20.34
C GLN A 169 12.26 15.86 19.41
N ARG A 170 12.99 14.95 18.77
CA ARG A 170 12.41 13.88 17.93
C ARG A 170 11.59 12.91 18.77
N ALA A 171 12.11 12.45 19.91
CA ALA A 171 11.40 11.56 20.81
C ALA A 171 10.11 12.20 21.35
N GLU A 172 10.17 13.48 21.74
CA GLU A 172 8.99 14.24 22.17
C GLU A 172 7.97 14.40 21.04
N PHE A 173 8.42 14.72 19.83
CA PHE A 173 7.55 14.79 18.65
C PHE A 173 6.83 13.46 18.41
N LEU A 174 7.55 12.34 18.42
CA LEU A 174 6.98 11.01 18.22
C LEU A 174 5.96 10.65 19.29
N ARG A 175 6.28 10.90 20.57
CA ARG A 175 5.36 10.66 21.70
C ARG A 175 4.08 11.49 21.56
N ARG A 176 4.20 12.75 21.14
CA ARG A 176 3.04 13.62 20.95
C ARG A 176 2.17 13.18 19.77
N VAL A 177 2.78 12.83 18.63
CA VAL A 177 2.04 12.32 17.46
C VAL A 177 1.37 10.99 17.81
N GLY A 178 2.10 10.05 18.43
CA GLY A 178 1.56 8.77 18.88
C GLY A 178 0.42 8.94 19.89
N GLY A 179 0.56 9.85 20.86
CA GLY A 179 -0.50 10.17 21.81
C GLY A 179 -1.76 10.73 21.14
N HIS A 180 -1.63 11.56 20.10
CA HIS A 180 -2.78 11.99 19.30
C HIS A 180 -3.43 10.83 18.55
N VAL A 181 -2.65 9.91 17.99
CA VAL A 181 -3.20 8.71 17.34
C VAL A 181 -3.98 7.86 18.35
N ASP A 182 -3.38 7.58 19.51
CA ASP A 182 -4.00 6.77 20.56
C ASP A 182 -5.29 7.41 21.10
N THR A 183 -5.28 8.73 21.30
CA THR A 183 -6.43 9.47 21.81
C THR A 183 -7.55 9.54 20.77
N LEU A 184 -7.21 9.86 19.53
CA LEU A 184 -8.20 10.11 18.49
C LEU A 184 -8.73 8.84 17.86
N PHE A 185 -7.94 7.78 17.75
CA PHE A 185 -8.29 6.57 16.98
C PHE A 185 -8.23 5.29 17.80
N GLY A 186 -7.88 5.35 19.09
CA GLY A 186 -7.70 4.17 19.95
C GLY A 186 -8.90 3.22 20.00
N GLY A 187 -10.13 3.71 19.80
CA GLY A 187 -11.35 2.92 19.75
C GLY A 187 -11.84 2.55 18.34
N GLU A 188 -11.09 2.88 17.29
CA GLU A 188 -11.50 2.64 15.90
C GLU A 188 -11.04 1.28 15.38
N SER A 189 -11.96 0.58 14.73
CA SER A 189 -11.61 -0.51 13.83
C SER A 189 -11.38 0.04 12.43
N VAL A 190 -10.15 -0.07 11.93
CA VAL A 190 -9.77 0.33 10.56
C VAL A 190 -9.42 -0.90 9.74
N ASP A 191 -9.71 -0.90 8.44
CA ASP A 191 -9.31 -1.97 7.52
C ASP A 191 -7.82 -1.84 7.12
N ARG A 192 -7.32 -0.61 7.03
CA ARG A 192 -5.95 -0.32 6.59
C ARG A 192 -5.43 0.98 7.19
N ILE A 193 -4.12 1.02 7.44
CA ILE A 193 -3.40 2.21 7.87
C ILE A 193 -2.35 2.54 6.80
N PHE A 194 -2.44 3.71 6.19
CA PHE A 194 -1.43 4.20 5.26
C PHE A 194 -0.53 5.23 5.93
N PHE A 195 0.77 5.08 5.73
CA PHE A 195 1.77 6.04 6.16
C PHE A 195 2.34 6.78 4.97
N GLY A 196 2.45 8.10 5.07
CA GLY A 196 3.10 8.96 4.10
C GLY A 196 4.08 9.92 4.77
N GLY A 197 5.09 10.36 4.01
CA GLY A 197 6.11 11.28 4.52
C GLY A 197 7.46 10.60 4.74
N ASN A 198 8.15 10.94 5.82
CA ASN A 198 9.50 10.44 6.05
C ASN A 198 9.45 8.99 6.56
N ARG A 199 9.82 8.02 5.70
CA ARG A 199 9.84 6.59 6.02
C ARG A 199 10.63 6.22 7.28
N LEU A 200 11.65 7.02 7.65
CA LEU A 200 12.44 6.79 8.86
C LEU A 200 11.65 7.05 10.16
N ILE A 201 10.50 7.73 10.07
CA ILE A 201 9.61 8.02 11.20
C ILE A 201 8.68 6.84 11.50
N LEU A 202 8.30 6.04 10.50
CA LEU A 202 7.26 5.01 10.66
C LEU A 202 7.58 4.02 11.78
N ARG A 203 8.80 3.45 11.77
CA ARG A 203 9.23 2.48 12.79
C ARG A 203 9.24 3.08 14.21
N PRO A 204 9.92 4.21 14.49
CA PRO A 204 9.92 4.78 15.83
C PRO A 204 8.55 5.31 16.26
N LEU A 205 7.72 5.81 15.33
CA LEU A 205 6.33 6.21 15.64
C LEU A 205 5.48 4.99 16.03
N THR A 206 5.61 3.88 15.29
CA THR A 206 4.96 2.62 15.63
C THR A 206 5.42 2.13 17.00
N SER A 207 6.70 2.28 17.36
CA SER A 207 7.17 1.94 18.70
C SER A 207 6.58 2.84 19.79
N ALA A 208 6.31 4.12 19.51
CA ALA A 208 5.80 5.09 20.48
C ALA A 208 4.27 5.09 20.65
N CYS A 209 3.51 4.57 19.69
CA CYS A 209 2.04 4.62 19.66
C CYS A 209 1.43 3.24 19.91
N ARG A 210 0.52 3.12 20.89
CA ARG A 210 -0.12 1.83 21.22
C ARG A 210 -0.99 1.32 20.07
N TYR A 211 -1.86 2.15 19.54
CA TYR A 211 -2.78 1.81 18.45
C TYR A 211 -2.04 1.24 17.23
N LEU A 212 -0.90 1.84 16.87
CA LEU A 212 -0.09 1.35 15.75
C LEU A 212 0.64 0.04 16.05
N ARG A 213 1.00 -0.24 17.31
CA ARG A 213 1.55 -1.56 17.69
C ARG A 213 0.48 -2.65 17.59
N ASP A 214 -0.73 -2.33 18.03
CA ASP A 214 -1.83 -3.29 18.11
C ASP A 214 -2.42 -3.59 16.71
N ASN A 215 -2.25 -2.67 15.75
CA ASN A 215 -2.76 -2.79 14.38
C ASN A 215 -1.62 -2.90 13.33
N ARG A 216 -0.49 -3.53 13.68
CA ARG A 216 0.69 -3.63 12.79
C ARG A 216 0.41 -4.37 11.49
N ASP A 217 -0.42 -5.40 11.54
CA ASP A 217 -0.90 -6.19 10.40
C ASP A 217 -1.71 -5.34 9.40
N ARG A 218 -2.32 -4.26 9.87
CA ARG A 218 -3.11 -3.32 9.07
C ARG A 218 -2.28 -2.19 8.46
N LEU A 219 -1.01 -2.02 8.88
CA LEU A 219 -0.11 -1.07 8.25
C LEU A 219 0.21 -1.51 6.82
N ALA A 220 -0.01 -0.60 5.87
CA ALA A 220 0.40 -0.81 4.50
C ALA A 220 1.93 -0.90 4.39
N THR A 221 2.41 -1.89 3.64
CA THR A 221 3.86 -2.07 3.37
C THR A 221 4.44 -0.88 2.62
N ARG A 222 3.66 -0.30 1.70
CA ARG A 222 4.06 0.87 0.92
C ARG A 222 3.94 2.16 1.73
N THR A 223 4.94 3.03 1.58
CA THR A 223 4.89 4.42 2.08
C THR A 223 4.45 5.34 0.96
N LEU A 224 3.45 6.19 1.22
CA LEU A 224 2.97 7.19 0.27
C LEU A 224 4.01 8.30 0.11
N LEU A 225 4.22 8.74 -1.13
CA LEU A 225 5.18 9.79 -1.45
C LEU A 225 4.55 11.16 -1.16
N VAL A 226 4.86 11.70 0.01
CA VAL A 226 4.36 12.99 0.47
C VAL A 226 5.53 13.83 0.98
N GLU A 227 5.84 14.93 0.30
CA GLU A 227 6.94 15.82 0.71
C GLU A 227 6.58 16.63 1.96
N ARG A 228 5.33 17.07 2.06
CA ARG A 228 4.83 17.94 3.13
C ARG A 228 3.62 17.31 3.81
N ALA A 229 3.68 17.12 5.12
CA ALA A 229 2.55 16.64 5.89
C ALA A 229 1.61 17.80 6.27
N VAL A 230 0.87 18.32 5.30
CA VAL A 230 -0.11 19.41 5.43
C VAL A 230 -1.46 18.98 4.86
N MET A 231 -2.54 19.71 5.18
CA MET A 231 -3.90 19.34 4.74
C MET A 231 -4.02 19.27 3.21
N ASP A 232 -3.36 20.19 2.50
CA ASP A 232 -3.40 20.24 1.03
C ASP A 232 -2.81 18.98 0.37
N SER A 233 -1.99 18.21 1.09
CA SER A 233 -1.42 16.96 0.59
C SER A 233 -2.33 15.75 0.82
N VAL A 234 -3.41 15.90 1.59
CA VAL A 234 -4.30 14.79 1.94
C VAL A 234 -5.07 14.23 0.74
N PRO A 235 -5.69 15.04 -0.15
CA PRO A 235 -6.41 14.51 -1.31
C PRO A 235 -5.52 13.64 -2.21
N GLY A 236 -4.34 14.14 -2.61
CA GLY A 236 -3.41 13.35 -3.42
C GLY A 236 -2.88 12.11 -2.70
N ALA A 237 -2.71 12.16 -1.37
CA ALA A 237 -2.26 11.01 -0.60
C ALA A 237 -3.34 9.91 -0.48
N ILE A 238 -4.62 10.29 -0.30
CA ILE A 238 -5.71 9.30 -0.24
C ILE A 238 -5.96 8.67 -1.63
N ASP A 239 -5.87 9.47 -2.69
CA ASP A 239 -5.93 8.96 -4.07
C ASP A 239 -4.79 7.97 -4.35
N ASP A 240 -3.57 8.31 -3.94
CA ASP A 240 -2.42 7.41 -4.06
C ASP A 240 -2.61 6.15 -3.21
N ALA A 241 -3.22 6.27 -2.02
CA ALA A 241 -3.52 5.16 -1.13
C ALA A 241 -4.54 4.17 -1.72
N PHE A 242 -5.47 4.63 -2.54
CA PHE A 242 -6.45 3.78 -3.23
C PHE A 242 -6.07 3.44 -4.68
N SER A 243 -4.90 3.87 -5.14
CA SER A 243 -4.40 3.51 -6.47
C SER A 243 -3.82 2.08 -6.53
N ALA A 244 -4.11 1.39 -7.64
CA ALA A 244 -3.43 0.16 -8.04
C ALA A 244 -2.14 0.46 -8.80
N VAL A 245 -1.25 -0.53 -8.87
CA VAL A 245 -0.16 -0.55 -9.84
C VAL A 245 -0.55 -1.51 -10.96
N LEU A 246 -0.63 -1.00 -12.18
CA LEU A 246 -0.80 -1.80 -13.38
C LEU A 246 0.57 -2.05 -14.00
N LEU A 247 0.86 -3.31 -14.29
CA LEU A 247 2.01 -3.74 -15.06
C LEU A 247 1.54 -4.40 -16.36
N THR A 248 2.15 -3.99 -17.45
CA THR A 248 2.04 -4.65 -18.74
C THR A 248 3.37 -5.36 -19.02
N PRO A 249 3.37 -6.69 -19.14
CA PRO A 249 4.53 -7.46 -19.55
C PRO A 249 5.18 -6.89 -20.82
#